data_AF-A0A9E7APM4-F1
#
_entry.id   AF-A0A9E7APM4-F1
#
_cell.length_a   1.000
_cell.length_b   1.000
_cell.length_c   1.000
_cell.angle_alpha   90.00
_cell.angle_beta   90.00
_cell.angle_gamma   90.00
#
_symmetry.space_group_name_H-M   'P 1'
#
loop_
_entity.id
_entity.type
_entity.pdbx_description
1 polymer ?
#
loop_
_entity_poly.entity_id
_entity_poly.type
_entity_poly.pdbx_seq_one_letter_code
_entity_poly.pdbx_strand_id
1 'polypeptide(L)'
;MRSVASALRGGVEWGNGFTQFPEDFSVQEADENTGRVEVTVTDTTSKDVLECYAGSSVQAQAFAINALLNPRINTVVYHVSVHRNDQGELQKSQLFGFLKPGGDATPIFTFTFSKTQSSDGVNITMVITGANDTIQKELRDQIATSFTPVRVLGGIVGGDSSTKKNTTTGTTGNTGTTNTTGTSDSSSSTK
;
A
#
# COMPACT_ATOMS: atom_id res chain seq x y z
N MET A 1 -25.59 -31.42 1.86
CA MET A 1 -24.18 -30.99 1.98
C MET A 1 -24.04 -29.76 1.09
N ARG A 2 -23.78 -28.55 1.62
CA ARG A 2 -23.55 -27.36 0.79
C ARG A 2 -22.13 -27.45 0.24
N SER A 3 -21.96 -27.38 -1.08
CA SER A 3 -20.63 -27.37 -1.71
C SER A 3 -20.03 -25.96 -1.65
N VAL A 4 -18.70 -25.85 -1.67
CA VAL A 4 -17.99 -24.56 -1.72
C VAL A 4 -18.51 -23.69 -2.88
N ALA A 5 -18.68 -24.27 -4.06
CA ALA A 5 -19.26 -23.59 -5.23
C ALA A 5 -20.70 -23.07 -5.02
N SER A 6 -21.54 -23.80 -4.28
CA SER A 6 -22.94 -23.40 -4.04
C SER A 6 -23.09 -22.21 -3.10
N ALA A 7 -22.15 -22.01 -2.17
CA ALA A 7 -22.19 -20.89 -1.22
C ALA A 7 -21.22 -19.75 -1.56
N LEU A 8 -20.48 -19.83 -2.67
CA LEU A 8 -19.88 -18.67 -3.34
C LEU A 8 -20.88 -17.93 -4.25
N ARG A 9 -21.88 -18.62 -4.82
CA ARG A 9 -22.90 -18.01 -5.70
C ARG A 9 -23.97 -17.18 -4.97
N GLY A 10 -24.09 -17.32 -3.65
CA GLY A 10 -25.15 -16.68 -2.85
C GLY A 10 -24.79 -15.36 -2.18
N GLY A 11 -23.61 -14.80 -2.46
CA GLY A 11 -22.98 -13.85 -1.55
C GLY A 11 -22.36 -14.61 -0.39
N VAL A 12 -21.08 -14.35 -0.10
CA VAL A 12 -20.25 -15.20 0.78
C VAL A 12 -20.62 -14.95 2.26
N GLU A 13 -21.78 -15.46 2.69
CA GLU A 13 -22.11 -15.63 4.11
C GLU A 13 -21.75 -17.06 4.54
N TRP A 14 -20.47 -17.29 4.82
CA TRP A 14 -19.99 -18.53 5.42
C TRP A 14 -19.71 -18.31 6.91
N GLY A 15 -20.48 -18.98 7.77
CA GLY A 15 -20.36 -18.89 9.23
C GLY A 15 -20.87 -17.56 9.80
N ASN A 16 -20.60 -17.28 11.08
CA ASN A 16 -21.19 -16.21 11.89
C ASN A 16 -20.76 -14.76 11.49
N GLY A 17 -20.57 -14.47 10.20
CA GLY A 17 -20.68 -13.11 9.64
C GLY A 17 -19.61 -12.10 10.07
N PHE A 18 -18.32 -12.46 10.08
CA PHE A 18 -17.27 -11.52 10.51
C PHE A 18 -16.53 -10.76 9.40
N THR A 19 -16.64 -11.16 8.13
CA THR A 19 -15.99 -10.42 7.03
C THR A 19 -16.93 -10.29 5.83
N GLN A 20 -17.28 -9.06 5.47
CA GLN A 20 -17.94 -8.77 4.20
C GLN A 20 -16.98 -9.12 3.06
N PHE A 21 -17.45 -9.97 2.16
CA PHE A 21 -16.70 -10.31 0.96
C PHE A 21 -16.82 -9.17 -0.05
N PRO A 22 -15.76 -8.87 -0.83
CA PRO A 22 -15.81 -7.80 -1.82
C PRO A 22 -16.96 -7.97 -2.81
N GLU A 23 -17.59 -6.86 -3.20
CA GLU A 23 -18.71 -6.89 -4.14
C GLU A 23 -18.30 -7.38 -5.54
N ASP A 24 -17.11 -6.98 -5.99
CA ASP A 24 -16.58 -7.34 -7.30
C ASP A 24 -15.62 -8.52 -7.20
N PHE A 25 -16.16 -9.71 -7.44
CA PHE A 25 -15.37 -10.93 -7.45
C PHE A 25 -15.81 -11.90 -8.53
N SER A 26 -14.91 -12.82 -8.85
CA SER A 26 -15.18 -13.98 -9.69
C SER A 26 -14.54 -15.21 -9.07
N VAL A 27 -15.18 -16.37 -9.26
CA VAL A 27 -14.67 -17.67 -8.82
C VAL A 27 -14.09 -18.38 -10.03
N GLN A 28 -12.80 -18.69 -9.98
CA GLN A 28 -12.13 -19.49 -11.01
C GLN A 28 -12.25 -20.97 -10.68
N GLU A 29 -12.10 -21.33 -9.40
CA GLU A 29 -12.18 -22.70 -8.94
C GLU A 29 -12.79 -22.79 -7.53
N ALA A 30 -13.58 -23.82 -7.29
CA ALA A 30 -14.11 -24.16 -5.98
C ALA A 30 -14.45 -25.66 -5.97
N ASP A 31 -13.42 -26.49 -5.99
CA ASP A 31 -13.55 -27.94 -6.15
C ASP A 31 -12.84 -28.71 -5.02
N GLU A 32 -13.59 -29.60 -4.38
CA GLU A 32 -13.10 -30.46 -3.30
C GLU A 32 -12.33 -31.68 -3.84
N ASN A 33 -12.49 -32.02 -5.12
CA ASN A 33 -11.75 -33.12 -5.75
C ASN A 33 -10.30 -32.72 -6.03
N THR A 34 -10.07 -31.46 -6.41
CA THR A 34 -8.73 -30.88 -6.60
C THR A 34 -8.15 -30.32 -5.30
N GLY A 35 -9.03 -30.06 -4.32
CA GLY A 35 -8.69 -29.46 -3.03
C GLY A 35 -8.39 -27.96 -3.11
N ARG A 36 -8.88 -27.29 -4.16
CA ARG A 36 -8.50 -25.92 -4.50
C ARG A 36 -9.71 -24.99 -4.58
N VAL A 37 -9.51 -23.80 -4.04
CA VAL A 37 -10.40 -22.65 -4.20
C VAL A 37 -9.60 -21.50 -4.78
N GLU A 38 -10.06 -20.92 -5.87
CA GLU A 38 -9.42 -19.78 -6.53
C GLU A 38 -10.46 -18.72 -6.84
N VAL A 39 -10.18 -17.50 -6.38
CA VAL A 39 -11.03 -16.34 -6.58
C VAL A 39 -10.19 -15.15 -7.01
N THR A 40 -10.83 -14.26 -7.75
CA THR A 40 -10.27 -12.96 -8.13
C THR A 40 -11.22 -11.90 -7.62
N VAL A 41 -10.68 -10.96 -6.88
CA VAL A 41 -11.36 -9.76 -6.41
C VAL A 41 -10.83 -8.56 -7.15
N THR A 42 -11.71 -7.63 -7.50
CA THR A 42 -11.34 -6.32 -8.01
C THR A 42 -11.49 -5.29 -6.89
N ASP A 43 -10.38 -4.74 -6.44
CA ASP A 43 -10.39 -3.65 -5.47
C ASP A 43 -10.69 -2.32 -6.17
N THR A 44 -11.77 -1.70 -5.73
CA THR A 44 -12.21 -0.37 -6.18
C THR A 44 -12.34 0.60 -5.00
N THR A 45 -11.77 0.25 -3.84
CA THR A 45 -11.95 1.01 -2.59
C THR A 45 -10.68 1.71 -2.13
N SER A 46 -9.52 1.09 -2.34
CA SER A 46 -8.25 1.60 -1.84
C SER A 46 -7.79 2.85 -2.60
N LYS A 47 -7.20 3.81 -1.87
CA LYS A 47 -6.66 5.04 -2.46
C LYS A 47 -5.23 4.89 -2.98
N ASP A 48 -4.49 3.91 -2.46
CA ASP A 48 -3.09 3.65 -2.78
C ASP A 48 -2.74 2.18 -2.61
N VAL A 49 -1.52 1.80 -3.02
CA VAL A 49 -1.05 0.42 -3.03
C VAL A 49 -0.91 -0.14 -1.60
N LEU A 50 -0.55 0.68 -0.60
CA LEU A 50 -0.48 0.24 0.79
C LEU A 50 -1.85 -0.11 1.35
N GLU A 51 -2.87 0.71 1.12
CA GLU A 51 -4.24 0.42 1.53
C GLU A 51 -4.78 -0.83 0.82
N CYS A 52 -4.50 -0.98 -0.48
CA CYS A 52 -4.84 -2.16 -1.26
C CYS A 52 -4.18 -3.43 -0.69
N TYR A 53 -2.88 -3.38 -0.43
CA TYR A 53 -2.13 -4.49 0.14
C TYR A 53 -2.66 -4.89 1.53
N ALA A 54 -2.82 -3.90 2.43
CA ALA A 54 -3.27 -4.15 3.79
C ALA A 54 -4.70 -4.71 3.80
N GLY A 55 -5.64 -4.06 3.11
CA GLY A 55 -7.03 -4.47 3.03
C GLY A 55 -7.19 -5.86 2.41
N SER A 56 -6.54 -6.09 1.27
CA SER A 56 -6.61 -7.40 0.60
C SER A 56 -5.95 -8.52 1.39
N SER A 57 -4.86 -8.25 2.13
CA SER A 57 -4.23 -9.28 2.98
C SER A 57 -5.15 -9.79 4.09
N VAL A 58 -5.91 -8.89 4.73
CA VAL A 58 -6.89 -9.24 5.77
C VAL A 58 -8.06 -10.02 5.17
N GLN A 59 -8.60 -9.56 4.05
CA GLN A 59 -9.69 -10.23 3.35
C GLN A 59 -9.27 -11.63 2.88
N ALA A 60 -8.09 -11.75 2.27
CA ALA A 60 -7.55 -13.01 1.79
C ALA A 60 -7.32 -14.02 2.92
N GLN A 61 -6.79 -13.58 4.06
CA GLN A 61 -6.64 -14.43 5.24
C GLN A 61 -7.98 -14.92 5.78
N ALA A 62 -8.96 -14.04 5.93
CA ALA A 62 -10.29 -14.42 6.40
C ALA A 62 -10.95 -15.44 5.46
N PHE A 63 -10.88 -15.19 4.15
CA PHE A 63 -11.36 -16.12 3.13
C PHE A 63 -10.64 -17.48 3.19
N ALA A 64 -9.31 -17.46 3.27
CA ALA A 64 -8.50 -18.66 3.28
C ALA A 64 -8.74 -19.52 4.52
N ILE A 65 -8.82 -18.92 5.72
CA ILE A 65 -9.12 -19.67 6.95
C ILE A 65 -10.47 -20.39 6.80
N ASN A 66 -11.49 -19.70 6.30
CA ASN A 66 -12.81 -20.30 6.10
C ASN A 66 -12.78 -21.47 5.12
N ALA A 67 -12.09 -21.33 3.97
CA ALA A 67 -12.00 -22.40 2.99
C ALA A 67 -11.14 -23.57 3.49
N LEU A 68 -10.01 -23.29 4.15
CA LEU A 68 -9.08 -24.29 4.66
C LEU A 68 -9.61 -25.05 5.89
N LEU A 69 -10.70 -24.62 6.53
CA LEU A 69 -11.39 -25.44 7.53
C LEU A 69 -12.07 -26.67 6.91
N ASN A 70 -12.37 -26.65 5.61
CA ASN A 70 -12.83 -27.84 4.91
C ASN A 70 -11.67 -28.86 4.81
N PRO A 71 -11.83 -30.10 5.31
CA PRO A 71 -10.76 -31.10 5.29
C PRO A 71 -10.32 -31.49 3.87
N ARG A 72 -11.17 -31.27 2.86
CA ARG A 72 -10.86 -31.58 1.45
C ARG A 72 -10.17 -30.44 0.72
N ILE A 73 -10.15 -29.23 1.27
CA ILE A 73 -9.45 -28.09 0.67
C ILE A 73 -8.09 -27.95 1.33
N ASN A 74 -7.02 -27.88 0.53
CA ASN A 74 -5.66 -27.65 0.99
C ASN A 74 -5.01 -26.41 0.36
N THR A 75 -5.63 -25.82 -0.66
CA THR A 75 -5.09 -24.70 -1.41
C THR A 75 -6.14 -23.62 -1.60
N VAL A 76 -5.78 -22.37 -1.30
CA VAL A 76 -6.60 -21.20 -1.60
C VAL A 76 -5.76 -20.18 -2.35
N VAL A 77 -6.24 -19.73 -3.50
CA VAL A 77 -5.60 -18.69 -4.31
C VAL A 77 -6.53 -17.48 -4.37
N TYR A 78 -6.06 -16.35 -3.89
CA TYR A 78 -6.82 -15.10 -3.86
C TYR A 78 -6.08 -14.06 -4.69
N HIS A 79 -6.60 -13.78 -5.88
CA HIS A 79 -6.08 -12.73 -6.75
C HIS A 79 -6.73 -11.40 -6.43
N VAL A 80 -5.92 -10.35 -6.45
CA VAL A 80 -6.36 -8.96 -6.35
C VAL A 80 -6.05 -8.30 -7.66
N SER A 81 -7.08 -7.72 -8.28
CA SER A 81 -6.96 -6.84 -9.43
C SER A 81 -7.38 -5.43 -9.05
N VAL A 82 -6.84 -4.44 -9.77
CA VAL A 82 -7.15 -3.02 -9.59
C VAL A 82 -7.34 -2.36 -10.94
N HIS A 83 -8.11 -1.28 -10.96
CA HIS A 83 -8.13 -0.35 -12.09
C HIS A 83 -7.02 0.68 -11.92
N ARG A 84 -6.36 1.06 -13.01
CA ARG A 84 -5.33 2.10 -13.02
C ARG A 84 -5.63 3.16 -14.09
N ASN A 85 -5.30 4.41 -13.79
CA ASN A 85 -5.31 5.48 -14.80
C ASN A 85 -4.04 5.44 -15.67
N ASP A 86 -3.95 6.35 -16.64
CA ASP A 86 -2.81 6.46 -17.56
C ASP A 86 -1.48 6.78 -16.84
N GLN A 87 -1.56 7.36 -15.64
CA GLN A 87 -0.44 7.66 -14.77
C GLN A 87 -0.03 6.47 -13.89
N GLY A 88 -0.76 5.36 -13.96
CA GLY A 88 -0.53 4.14 -13.18
C GLY A 88 -1.09 4.19 -11.76
N GLU A 89 -1.84 5.22 -11.39
CA GLU A 89 -2.46 5.37 -10.06
C GLU A 89 -3.71 4.50 -9.95
N LEU A 90 -3.97 3.97 -8.76
CA LEU A 90 -5.15 3.17 -8.48
C LEU A 90 -6.42 4.02 -8.60
N GLN A 91 -7.43 3.47 -9.27
CA GLN A 91 -8.74 4.08 -9.39
C GLN A 91 -9.71 3.46 -8.41
N LYS A 92 -10.44 4.31 -7.69
CA LYS A 92 -11.50 3.92 -6.77
C LYS A 92 -12.88 4.28 -7.32
N SER A 93 -13.89 3.58 -6.82
CA SER A 93 -15.28 3.92 -7.07
C SER A 93 -15.60 5.33 -6.58
N GLN A 94 -16.37 6.05 -7.38
CA GLN A 94 -16.87 7.39 -7.10
C GLN A 94 -18.33 7.34 -6.68
N LEU A 95 -18.87 8.48 -6.22
CA LEU A 95 -20.27 8.63 -5.83
C LEU A 95 -20.71 7.52 -4.84
N PHE A 96 -19.99 7.39 -3.72
CA PHE A 96 -20.27 6.41 -2.65
C PHE A 96 -20.31 4.95 -3.10
N GLY A 97 -19.54 4.58 -4.14
CA GLY A 97 -19.51 3.22 -4.68
C GLY A 97 -20.40 3.02 -5.90
N PHE A 98 -21.23 4.01 -6.26
CA PHE A 98 -22.18 3.88 -7.37
C PHE A 98 -21.50 3.90 -8.75
N LEU A 99 -20.38 4.62 -8.88
CA LEU A 99 -19.65 4.74 -10.15
C LEU A 99 -18.33 3.98 -10.04
N LYS A 100 -18.33 2.73 -10.49
CA LYS A 100 -17.12 1.90 -10.56
C LYS A 100 -16.14 2.44 -11.60
N PRO A 101 -14.82 2.29 -11.40
CA PRO A 101 -13.83 2.60 -12.43
C PRO A 101 -14.11 1.84 -13.73
N GLY A 102 -13.86 2.49 -14.86
CA GLY A 102 -13.94 1.86 -16.17
C GLY A 102 -12.64 1.17 -16.58
N GLY A 103 -12.66 0.53 -17.75
CA GLY A 103 -11.49 -0.16 -18.32
C GLY A 103 -11.21 -1.52 -17.70
N ASP A 104 -10.12 -2.14 -18.15
CA ASP A 104 -9.74 -3.48 -17.70
C ASP A 104 -9.08 -3.44 -16.32
N ALA A 105 -9.51 -4.33 -15.42
CA ALA A 105 -8.82 -4.56 -14.16
C ALA A 105 -7.54 -5.38 -14.40
N THR A 106 -6.45 -4.99 -13.74
CA THR A 106 -5.14 -5.65 -13.88
C THR A 106 -4.69 -6.27 -12.55
N PRO A 107 -4.09 -7.47 -12.56
CA PRO A 107 -3.59 -8.10 -11.33
C PRO A 107 -2.52 -7.26 -10.64
N ILE A 108 -2.59 -7.15 -9.32
CA ILE A 108 -1.58 -6.47 -8.48
C ILE A 108 -0.98 -7.41 -7.43
N PHE A 109 -1.79 -8.21 -6.75
CA PHE A 109 -1.34 -9.15 -5.72
C PHE A 109 -1.98 -10.51 -5.93
N THR A 110 -1.27 -11.57 -5.54
CA THR A 110 -1.85 -12.89 -5.39
C THR A 110 -1.41 -13.47 -4.06
N PHE A 111 -2.38 -13.83 -3.23
CA PHE A 111 -2.17 -14.49 -1.95
C PHE A 111 -2.49 -15.98 -2.12
N THR A 112 -1.47 -16.81 -2.01
CA THR A 112 -1.61 -18.27 -2.09
C THR A 112 -1.44 -18.86 -0.69
N PHE A 113 -2.47 -19.54 -0.21
CA PHE A 113 -2.45 -20.27 1.05
C PHE A 113 -2.37 -21.76 0.78
N SER A 114 -1.48 -22.43 1.50
CA SER A 114 -1.33 -23.88 1.45
C SER A 114 -1.43 -24.44 2.86
N LYS A 115 -2.30 -25.43 3.04
CA LYS A 115 -2.52 -26.14 4.30
C LYS A 115 -1.88 -27.52 4.23
N THR A 116 -1.08 -27.85 5.24
CA THR A 116 -0.72 -29.23 5.56
C THR A 116 -1.28 -29.57 6.94
N GLN A 117 -1.76 -30.80 7.11
CA GLN A 117 -2.36 -31.27 8.35
C GLN A 117 -1.75 -32.61 8.75
N SER A 118 -1.44 -32.74 10.03
CA SER A 118 -0.93 -33.96 10.65
C SER A 118 -1.60 -34.18 12.01
N SER A 119 -1.23 -35.26 12.71
CA SER A 119 -1.64 -35.48 14.10
C SER A 119 -1.23 -34.36 15.05
N ASP A 120 -0.14 -33.65 14.71
CA ASP A 120 0.50 -32.68 15.59
C ASP A 120 -0.06 -31.26 15.40
N GLY A 121 -0.85 -31.07 14.35
CA GLY A 121 -1.54 -29.80 14.10
C GLY A 121 -1.74 -29.49 12.61
N VAL A 122 -2.12 -28.24 12.38
CA VAL A 122 -2.35 -27.66 11.06
C VAL A 122 -1.30 -26.59 10.81
N ASN A 123 -0.59 -26.69 9.70
CA ASN A 123 0.29 -25.63 9.20
C ASN A 123 -0.38 -24.96 8.00
N ILE A 124 -0.45 -23.63 8.02
CA ILE A 124 -0.92 -22.82 6.89
C ILE A 124 0.22 -21.88 6.50
N THR A 125 0.71 -22.03 5.27
CA THR A 125 1.71 -21.14 4.68
C THR A 125 1.02 -20.17 3.74
N MET A 126 1.36 -18.88 3.83
CA MET A 126 0.91 -17.85 2.89
C MET A 126 2.10 -17.35 2.07
N VAL A 127 1.96 -17.34 0.75
CA VAL A 127 2.91 -16.74 -0.19
C VAL A 127 2.21 -15.60 -0.94
N ILE A 128 2.88 -14.45 -1.02
CA ILE A 128 2.37 -13.27 -1.74
C ILE A 128 3.24 -13.04 -2.96
N THR A 129 2.62 -12.95 -4.13
CA THR A 129 3.27 -12.56 -5.39
C THR A 129 2.65 -11.28 -5.96
N GLY A 130 3.28 -10.68 -6.98
CA GLY A 130 2.84 -9.42 -7.60
C GLY A 130 3.46 -8.15 -6.98
N ALA A 131 4.00 -8.24 -5.75
CA ALA A 131 4.80 -7.19 -5.15
C ALA A 131 6.21 -7.10 -5.78
N ASN A 132 6.32 -6.55 -6.99
CA ASN A 132 7.61 -6.29 -7.65
C ASN A 132 8.41 -5.17 -6.95
N ASP A 133 9.65 -4.93 -7.36
CA ASP A 133 10.55 -3.96 -6.71
C ASP A 133 9.94 -2.54 -6.61
N THR A 134 9.18 -2.13 -7.63
CA THR A 134 8.46 -0.85 -7.64
C THR A 134 7.40 -0.80 -6.55
N ILE A 135 6.52 -1.81 -6.50
CA ILE A 135 5.46 -1.91 -5.49
C ILE A 135 6.07 -2.04 -4.09
N GLN A 136 7.12 -2.84 -3.92
CA GLN A 136 7.79 -2.97 -2.62
C GLN A 136 8.42 -1.65 -2.17
N LYS A 137 9.01 -0.88 -3.10
CA LYS A 137 9.53 0.46 -2.79
C LYS A 137 8.40 1.39 -2.38
N GLU A 138 7.31 1.42 -3.14
CA GLU A 138 6.14 2.23 -2.83
C GLU A 138 5.57 1.90 -1.45
N LEU A 139 5.41 0.61 -1.13
CA LEU A 139 4.97 0.14 0.20
C LEU A 139 5.91 0.63 1.31
N ARG A 140 7.23 0.52 1.12
CA ARG A 140 8.21 1.02 2.11
C ARG A 140 8.15 2.54 2.29
N ASP A 141 8.01 3.28 1.19
CA ASP A 141 7.96 4.75 1.22
C ASP A 141 6.67 5.25 1.90
N GLN A 142 5.52 4.61 1.63
CA GLN A 142 4.23 4.94 2.24
C GLN A 142 4.22 4.64 3.75
N ILE A 143 4.85 3.54 4.18
CA ILE A 143 5.05 3.26 5.61
C ILE A 143 5.97 4.31 6.25
N ALA A 144 7.11 4.65 5.63
CA ALA A 144 8.03 5.63 6.20
C ALA A 144 7.38 7.01 6.39
N THR A 145 6.54 7.43 5.43
CA THR A 145 5.84 8.72 5.47
C THR A 145 4.65 8.74 6.43
N SER A 146 3.98 7.60 6.68
CA SER A 146 2.88 7.51 7.65
C SER A 146 3.34 7.62 9.10
N PHE A 147 4.61 7.35 9.39
CA PHE A 147 5.18 7.34 10.75
C PHE A 147 6.13 8.48 11.08
N THR A 148 6.39 9.44 10.18
CA THR A 148 7.17 10.64 10.51
C THR A 148 6.27 11.74 11.08
N PRO A 149 6.34 12.07 12.40
CA PRO A 149 5.65 13.22 12.97
C PRO A 149 6.37 14.52 12.59
N VAL A 150 6.33 14.92 11.32
CA VAL A 150 6.99 16.15 10.88
C VAL A 150 6.11 16.94 9.91
N ARG A 151 4.85 17.23 10.24
CA ARG A 151 4.09 18.40 9.70
C ARG A 151 2.91 18.88 10.58
N VAL A 152 2.96 18.69 11.90
CA VAL A 152 2.00 19.36 12.82
C VAL A 152 2.68 20.38 13.75
N LEU A 153 4.02 20.47 13.75
CA LEU A 153 4.74 21.44 14.59
C LEU A 153 5.20 22.72 13.86
N GLY A 154 5.09 22.77 12.53
CA GLY A 154 5.44 23.97 11.75
C GLY A 154 4.33 25.04 11.67
N GLY A 155 3.09 24.68 12.05
CA GLY A 155 1.93 25.57 11.95
C GLY A 155 1.40 26.10 13.29
N ILE A 156 1.95 25.66 14.42
CA ILE A 156 1.51 26.09 15.77
C ILE A 156 2.51 27.05 16.46
N VAL A 157 3.69 27.25 15.87
CA VAL A 157 4.57 28.37 16.23
C VAL A 157 4.26 29.52 15.29
N GLY A 158 3.13 30.17 15.57
CA GLY A 158 2.81 31.48 15.03
C GLY A 158 3.74 32.53 15.63
N GLY A 159 4.50 33.19 14.76
CA GLY A 159 5.28 34.37 15.07
C GLY A 159 5.48 35.16 13.79
N ASP A 160 4.37 35.61 13.18
CA ASP A 160 4.42 36.53 12.05
C ASP A 160 4.37 37.98 12.58
N SER A 161 5.33 38.80 12.17
CA SER A 161 5.29 40.26 12.33
C SER A 161 6.18 40.94 11.29
N SER A 162 5.53 41.41 10.23
CA SER A 162 5.78 42.65 9.49
C SER A 162 7.01 42.77 8.56
N THR A 163 6.73 42.63 7.27
CA THR A 163 6.95 43.59 6.17
C THR A 163 7.98 44.73 6.38
N LYS A 164 9.02 44.78 5.54
CA LYS A 164 9.38 45.97 4.73
C LYS A 164 10.48 45.66 3.69
N LYS A 165 10.08 45.69 2.42
CA LYS A 165 10.96 45.88 1.26
C LYS A 165 11.18 47.39 1.11
N ASN A 166 12.42 47.85 1.12
CA ASN A 166 12.74 49.15 0.50
C ASN A 166 14.14 49.12 -0.13
N THR A 167 14.15 49.20 -1.45
CA THR A 167 15.32 49.41 -2.30
C THR A 167 15.61 50.90 -2.36
N THR A 168 16.84 51.31 -2.02
CA THR A 168 17.32 52.67 -2.29
C THR A 168 18.61 52.61 -3.10
N THR A 169 18.53 53.17 -4.30
CA THR A 169 19.59 53.47 -5.26
C THR A 169 20.62 54.44 -4.69
N GLY A 170 21.91 54.20 -4.96
CA GLY A 170 23.01 55.13 -4.67
C GLY A 170 24.12 55.01 -5.71
N THR A 171 24.41 56.16 -6.33
CA THR A 171 25.11 56.40 -7.60
C THR A 171 26.64 56.27 -7.54
N THR A 172 27.23 56.01 -8.70
CA THR A 172 28.64 56.10 -9.13
C THR A 172 29.47 57.21 -8.45
N GLY A 173 30.69 56.86 -8.02
CA GLY A 173 31.71 57.82 -7.56
C GLY A 173 33.10 57.18 -7.49
N ASN A 174 33.98 57.63 -8.38
CA ASN A 174 35.34 57.19 -8.65
C ASN A 174 36.33 57.48 -7.49
N THR A 175 37.53 56.88 -7.58
CA THR A 175 38.86 57.35 -7.08
C THR A 175 39.51 56.52 -5.95
N GLY A 176 40.53 55.74 -6.33
CA GLY A 176 41.91 55.99 -5.86
C GLY A 176 42.45 55.28 -4.61
N THR A 177 43.44 54.42 -4.89
CA THR A 177 44.78 54.35 -4.24
C THR A 177 45.00 53.63 -2.89
N THR A 178 45.87 52.61 -2.99
CA THR A 178 47.09 52.34 -2.18
C THR A 178 47.05 51.39 -0.98
N ASN A 179 47.80 50.30 -1.16
CA ASN A 179 48.72 49.56 -0.27
C ASN A 179 48.70 49.86 1.24
N THR A 180 48.76 48.79 2.06
CA THR A 180 49.97 48.27 2.77
C THR A 180 49.51 47.23 3.82
N THR A 181 49.97 45.98 3.80
CA THR A 181 51.24 45.41 4.35
C THR A 181 51.19 45.14 5.87
N GLY A 182 51.60 43.93 6.28
CA GLY A 182 52.00 43.59 7.66
C GLY A 182 51.24 42.39 8.23
N THR A 183 51.60 41.11 8.06
CA THR A 183 52.86 40.35 8.29
C THR A 183 52.88 39.64 9.65
N SER A 184 53.09 38.31 9.58
CA SER A 184 53.78 37.41 10.55
C SER A 184 53.15 37.16 11.92
N ASP A 185 53.37 36.06 12.63
CA ASP A 185 54.04 34.75 12.51
C ASP A 185 53.56 34.03 13.80
N SER A 186 53.47 32.71 14.00
CA SER A 186 54.52 31.71 13.94
C SER A 186 53.96 30.39 14.49
N SER A 187 54.52 29.30 13.99
CA SER A 187 54.43 27.92 14.43
C SER A 187 54.84 27.67 15.89
N SER A 188 54.29 26.64 16.55
CA SER A 188 55.03 25.38 16.79
C SER A 188 54.22 24.38 17.64
N SER A 189 54.45 23.12 17.27
CA SER A 189 54.00 21.86 17.85
C SER A 189 54.60 21.54 19.22
N THR A 190 53.85 20.83 20.08
CA THR A 190 54.45 19.75 20.88
C THR A 190 53.43 18.69 21.32
N LYS A 191 53.77 17.44 20.95
CA LYS A 191 53.51 16.14 21.59
C LYS A 191 52.09 15.63 21.80
#